data_AF-A0A967SUT1-F1
#
_entry.id   AF-A0A967SUT1-F1
#
_cell.length_a   1.000
_cell.length_b   1.000
_cell.length_c   1.000
_cell.angle_alpha   90.00
_cell.angle_beta   90.00
_cell.angle_gamma   90.00
#
_symmetry.space_group_name_H-M   'P 1'
#
loop_
_entity.id
_entity.type
_entity.pdbx_description
1 polymer ?
#
loop_
_entity_poly.entity_id
_entity_poly.type
_entity_poly.pdbx_seq_one_letter_code
_entity_poly.pdbx_strand_id
1 'polypeptide(L)'
;MPRPGGAWRVVRLDGHWALFGHRPDGPDDPWLQQLLQSEQLAAVGQLSAAVVHEIGAPLTAIEIAADRLARRECETCRIQDEDREVILAQTHRIAQLSRLLTNLAGPGAPQLRPVDVNEVVREVVEIVGRSLEEEDIRTGLTLQPELPRIRSDPRRIQQVLVTLLSN
;
A
#
# COMPACT_ATOMS: atom_id res chain seq x y z
N MET A 1 -28.66 15.14 -24.39
CA MET A 1 -28.31 13.97 -23.54
C MET A 1 -27.05 14.31 -22.76
N PRO A 2 -27.08 14.36 -21.41
CA PRO A 2 -25.88 14.60 -20.62
C PRO A 2 -25.10 13.30 -20.42
N ARG A 3 -23.76 13.38 -20.51
CA ARG A 3 -22.80 12.27 -20.35
C ARG A 3 -22.47 12.03 -18.86
N PRO A 4 -22.14 10.78 -18.45
CA PRO A 4 -21.91 10.43 -17.05
C PRO A 4 -20.53 10.95 -16.56
N GLY A 5 -20.50 11.57 -15.38
CA GLY A 5 -19.26 12.04 -14.74
C GLY A 5 -19.41 13.17 -13.71
N GLY A 6 -20.57 13.83 -13.63
CA GLY A 6 -20.85 14.84 -12.59
C GLY A 6 -21.57 14.25 -11.39
N ALA A 7 -21.18 14.64 -10.18
CA ALA A 7 -21.96 14.38 -8.98
C ALA A 7 -23.02 15.46 -8.79
N TRP A 8 -24.26 15.02 -8.56
CA TRP A 8 -25.42 15.89 -8.45
C TRP A 8 -25.89 15.92 -7.01
N ARG A 9 -26.15 17.11 -6.47
CA ARG A 9 -26.83 17.28 -5.19
C ARG A 9 -28.19 17.91 -5.42
N VAL A 10 -29.22 17.23 -4.91
CA VAL A 10 -30.59 17.74 -4.90
C VAL A 10 -30.73 18.69 -3.72
N VAL A 11 -31.12 19.93 -3.96
CA VAL A 11 -31.37 20.94 -2.92
C VAL A 11 -32.77 21.49 -3.10
N ARG A 12 -33.47 21.74 -1.99
CA ARG A 12 -34.79 22.36 -2.00
C ARG A 12 -34.65 23.84 -1.62
N LEU A 13 -35.01 24.74 -2.54
CA LEU A 13 -34.97 26.19 -2.36
C LEU A 13 -36.37 26.74 -2.65
N ASP A 14 -36.93 27.50 -1.71
CA ASP A 14 -38.24 28.17 -1.83
C ASP A 14 -39.37 27.28 -2.35
N GLY A 15 -39.42 26.02 -1.91
CA GLY A 15 -40.46 25.06 -2.30
C GLY A 15 -40.23 24.34 -3.62
N HIS A 16 -39.15 24.66 -4.35
CA HIS A 16 -38.78 24.01 -5.60
C HIS A 16 -37.54 23.12 -5.43
N TRP A 17 -37.49 22.04 -6.22
CA TRP A 17 -36.33 21.16 -6.31
C TRP A 17 -35.34 21.69 -7.35
N ALA A 18 -34.08 21.85 -6.96
CA ALA A 18 -32.99 22.23 -7.84
C ALA A 18 -31.88 21.15 -7.82
N LEU A 19 -31.27 20.94 -8.99
CA LEU A 19 -30.10 20.07 -9.15
C LEU A 19 -28.85 20.93 -9.29
N PHE A 20 -27.94 20.83 -8.34
CA PHE A 20 -26.62 21.45 -8.43
C PHE A 20 -25.59 20.39 -8.81
N GLY A 21 -24.90 20.62 -9.94
CA GLY A 21 -23.75 19.82 -10.33
C GLY A 21 -22.46 20.55 -9.94
N HIS A 22 -21.55 19.85 -9.27
CA HIS A 22 -20.20 20.36 -9.03
C HIS A 22 -19.30 19.94 -10.19
N ARG A 23 -18.70 20.90 -10.91
CA ARG A 23 -17.71 20.62 -11.94
C ARG A 23 -16.32 20.85 -11.32
N PRO A 24 -15.45 19.83 -11.23
CA PRO A 24 -14.12 20.01 -10.67
C PRO A 24 -13.32 21.03 -11.48
N ASP A 25 -12.68 21.98 -10.81
CA ASP A 25 -11.84 22.99 -11.47
C ASP A 25 -10.41 22.48 -11.76
N GLY A 26 -10.05 21.28 -11.26
CA GLY A 26 -8.76 20.63 -11.49
C GLY A 26 -8.52 19.43 -10.55
N PRO A 27 -7.34 18.78 -10.62
CA PRO A 27 -6.97 17.67 -9.72
C PRO A 27 -6.83 18.10 -8.23
N ASP A 28 -6.63 19.41 -7.99
CA ASP A 28 -6.55 20.01 -6.66
C ASP A 28 -7.90 20.46 -6.10
N ASP A 29 -9.00 20.15 -6.82
CA ASP A 29 -10.35 20.49 -6.41
C ASP A 29 -10.70 19.82 -5.06
N PRO A 30 -11.10 20.59 -4.01
CA PRO A 30 -11.36 20.04 -2.68
C PRO A 30 -12.46 18.98 -2.67
N TRP A 31 -13.47 19.11 -3.54
CA TRP A 31 -14.56 18.16 -3.63
C TRP A 31 -14.07 16.84 -4.25
N LEU A 32 -13.25 16.92 -5.30
CA LEU A 32 -12.64 15.73 -5.90
C LEU A 32 -11.72 15.00 -4.91
N GLN A 33 -10.90 15.74 -4.16
CA GLN A 33 -10.05 15.19 -3.10
C GLN A 33 -10.88 14.47 -2.02
N GLN A 34 -12.00 15.06 -1.61
CA GLN A 34 -12.86 14.48 -0.58
C GLN A 34 -13.63 13.25 -1.08
N LEU A 35 -14.06 13.24 -2.34
CA LEU A 35 -14.65 12.05 -2.97
C LEU A 35 -13.62 10.91 -3.03
N LEU A 36 -12.42 11.19 -3.53
CA LEU A 36 -11.33 10.21 -3.61
C LEU A 36 -10.96 9.67 -2.22
N GLN A 37 -10.88 10.53 -1.20
CA GLN A 37 -10.67 10.09 0.18
C GLN A 37 -11.80 9.20 0.70
N SER A 38 -13.06 9.52 0.39
CA SER A 38 -14.20 8.71 0.81
C SER A 38 -14.20 7.34 0.15
N GLU A 39 -13.89 7.27 -1.15
CA GLU A 39 -13.75 6.00 -1.87
C GLU A 39 -12.58 5.18 -1.34
N GLN A 40 -11.44 5.83 -1.07
CA GLN A 40 -10.27 5.21 -0.46
C GLN A 40 -10.60 4.64 0.93
N LEU A 41 -11.27 5.39 1.79
CA LEU A 41 -11.67 4.93 3.13
C LEU A 41 -12.67 3.77 3.07
N ALA A 42 -13.61 3.80 2.13
CA ALA A 42 -14.54 2.70 1.90
C ALA A 42 -13.79 1.43 1.46
N ALA A 43 -12.86 1.56 0.50
CA ALA A 43 -12.03 0.45 0.04
C ALA A 43 -11.13 -0.11 1.16
N VAL A 44 -10.49 0.77 1.95
CA VAL A 44 -9.72 0.38 3.14
C VAL A 44 -10.60 -0.36 4.13
N GLY A 45 -11.82 0.11 4.42
CA GLY A 45 -12.74 -0.56 5.34
C GLY A 45 -13.12 -1.97 4.89
N GLN A 46 -13.46 -2.13 3.60
CA GLN A 46 -13.79 -3.44 3.02
C GLN A 46 -12.59 -4.41 3.04
N LEU A 47 -11.41 -3.91 2.66
CA LEU A 47 -10.20 -4.73 2.60
C LEU A 47 -9.63 -5.01 4.00
N SER A 48 -9.82 -4.12 4.98
CA SER A 48 -9.36 -4.31 6.36
C SER A 48 -10.02 -5.52 7.00
N ALA A 49 -11.35 -5.69 6.82
CA ALA A 49 -12.05 -6.85 7.36
C ALA A 49 -11.55 -8.17 6.75
N ALA A 50 -11.33 -8.19 5.43
CA ALA A 50 -10.79 -9.35 4.73
C ALA A 50 -9.34 -9.66 5.16
N VAL A 51 -8.49 -8.64 5.27
CA VAL A 51 -7.09 -8.81 5.69
C VAL A 51 -7.00 -9.27 7.14
N VAL A 52 -7.81 -8.73 8.06
CA VAL A 52 -7.85 -9.22 9.46
C VAL A 52 -8.22 -10.70 9.50
N HIS A 53 -9.20 -11.11 8.70
CA HIS A 53 -9.58 -12.51 8.59
C HIS A 53 -8.43 -13.36 8.01
N GLU A 54 -7.78 -12.89 6.95
CA GLU A 54 -6.67 -13.60 6.30
C GLU A 54 -5.37 -13.61 7.11
N ILE A 55 -5.15 -12.66 8.03
CA ILE A 55 -4.02 -12.64 8.98
C ILE A 55 -4.26 -13.64 10.12
N GLY A 56 -5.53 -13.89 10.50
CA GLY A 56 -5.85 -14.86 11.54
C GLY A 56 -5.36 -16.27 11.21
N ALA A 57 -5.51 -16.71 9.96
CA ALA A 57 -5.07 -18.03 9.51
C ALA A 57 -3.55 -18.29 9.64
N PRO A 58 -2.64 -17.44 9.11
CA PRO A 58 -1.20 -17.61 9.26
C PRO A 58 -0.76 -17.47 10.72
N LEU A 59 -1.40 -16.62 11.53
CA LEU A 59 -1.11 -16.52 12.97
C LEU A 59 -1.41 -17.84 13.69
N THR A 60 -2.56 -18.46 13.44
CA THR A 60 -2.90 -19.77 14.00
C THR A 60 -1.89 -20.84 13.60
N ALA A 61 -1.44 -20.83 12.33
CA ALA A 61 -0.42 -21.78 11.87
C ALA A 61 0.94 -21.56 12.55
N ILE A 62 1.35 -20.31 12.78
CA ILE A 62 2.55 -19.96 13.56
C ILE A 62 2.40 -20.47 15.00
N GLU A 63 1.24 -20.26 15.64
CA GLU A 63 0.97 -20.70 17.01
C GLU A 63 1.08 -22.22 17.14
N ILE A 64 0.48 -22.98 16.23
CA ILE A 64 0.55 -24.44 16.21
C ILE A 64 1.99 -24.93 16.03
N ALA A 65 2.73 -24.34 15.08
CA ALA A 65 4.13 -24.70 14.83
C ALA A 65 5.03 -24.38 16.03
N ALA A 66 4.84 -23.21 16.66
CA ALA A 66 5.57 -22.80 17.84
C ALA A 66 5.25 -23.68 19.07
N ASP A 67 3.98 -24.01 19.30
CA ASP A 67 3.55 -24.90 20.38
C ASP A 67 4.12 -26.31 20.19
N ARG A 68 4.15 -26.82 18.95
CA ARG A 68 4.85 -28.06 18.60
C ARG A 68 6.33 -27.98 18.92
N LEU A 69 7.03 -26.91 18.56
CA LEU A 69 8.44 -26.75 18.89
C LEU A 69 8.69 -26.69 20.41
N ALA A 70 7.79 -26.06 21.17
CA ALA A 70 7.92 -25.90 22.62
C ALA A 70 7.66 -27.18 23.42
N ARG A 71 6.80 -28.09 22.93
CA ARG A 71 6.39 -29.30 23.66
C ARG A 71 7.30 -30.51 23.50
N ARG A 72 8.34 -30.45 22.66
CA ARG A 72 9.09 -31.66 22.26
C ARG A 72 10.42 -31.77 23.00
N GLU A 73 10.50 -32.75 23.91
CA GLU A 73 11.77 -33.19 24.50
C GLU A 73 12.49 -34.29 23.69
N CYS A 74 11.92 -34.84 22.60
CA CYS A 74 12.55 -35.93 21.82
C CYS A 74 11.99 -36.03 20.39
N GLU A 75 12.17 -35.00 19.54
CA GLU A 75 11.79 -35.09 18.12
C GLU A 75 12.94 -34.97 17.13
N THR A 76 12.77 -35.58 15.96
CA THR A 76 13.77 -35.56 14.89
C THR A 76 13.97 -34.14 14.35
N CYS A 77 15.22 -33.78 14.04
CA CYS A 77 15.58 -32.45 13.51
C CYS A 77 14.72 -32.01 12.32
N ARG A 78 14.34 -32.95 11.43
CA ARG A 78 13.49 -32.67 10.27
C ARG A 78 12.15 -32.02 10.64
N ILE A 79 11.51 -32.46 11.72
CA ILE A 79 10.20 -31.94 12.12
C ILE A 79 10.34 -30.52 12.70
N GLN A 80 11.46 -30.25 13.38
CA GLN A 80 11.77 -28.91 13.86
C GLN A 80 12.07 -27.94 12.73
N ASP A 81 12.75 -28.41 11.67
CA ASP A 81 13.05 -27.61 10.49
C ASP A 81 11.76 -27.27 9.72
N GLU A 82 10.84 -28.23 9.54
CA GLU A 82 9.52 -28.00 8.93
C GLU A 82 8.70 -26.95 9.71
N ASP A 83 8.65 -27.04 11.05
CA ASP A 83 7.93 -26.07 11.87
C ASP A 83 8.55 -24.66 11.80
N ARG A 84 9.88 -24.55 11.72
CA ARG A 84 10.58 -23.28 11.52
C ARG A 84 10.29 -22.67 10.15
N GLU A 85 10.29 -23.47 9.10
CA GLU A 85 9.93 -23.03 7.74
C GLU A 85 8.49 -22.52 7.68
N VAL A 86 7.55 -23.22 8.33
CA VAL A 86 6.15 -22.76 8.45
C VAL A 86 6.09 -21.38 9.11
N ILE A 87 6.79 -21.18 10.22
CA ILE A 87 6.81 -19.90 10.93
C ILE A 87 7.33 -18.77 10.03
N LEU A 88 8.47 -18.99 9.35
CA LEU A 88 9.06 -18.01 8.44
C LEU A 88 8.11 -17.66 7.29
N ALA A 89 7.57 -18.69 6.61
CA ALA A 89 6.66 -18.50 5.48
C ALA A 89 5.38 -17.74 5.87
N GLN A 90 4.77 -18.08 7.02
CA GLN A 90 3.57 -17.39 7.48
C GLN A 90 3.87 -15.95 7.94
N THR A 91 5.04 -15.70 8.53
CA THR A 91 5.48 -14.34 8.89
C THR A 91 5.64 -13.47 7.63
N HIS A 92 6.23 -14.03 6.57
CA HIS A 92 6.35 -13.34 5.28
C HIS A 92 4.96 -13.02 4.68
N ARG A 93 4.02 -13.96 4.75
CA ARG A 93 2.64 -13.74 4.30
C ARG A 93 1.94 -12.62 5.07
N ILE A 94 2.08 -12.57 6.39
CA ILE A 94 1.51 -11.49 7.22
C ILE A 94 2.13 -10.13 6.83
N ALA A 95 3.43 -10.09 6.56
CA ALA A 95 4.09 -8.87 6.11
C ALA A 95 3.58 -8.41 4.73
N GLN A 96 3.31 -9.33 3.80
CA GLN A 96 2.68 -9.01 2.50
C GLN A 96 1.26 -8.45 2.66
N LEU A 97 0.42 -9.08 3.47
CA LEU A 97 -0.94 -8.61 3.76
C LEU A 97 -0.94 -7.23 4.45
N SER A 98 -0.01 -7.01 5.37
CA SER A 98 0.15 -5.71 6.03
C SER A 98 0.58 -4.62 5.06
N ARG A 99 1.52 -4.94 4.14
CA ARG A 99 1.97 -4.01 3.09
C ARG A 99 0.82 -3.58 2.19
N LEU A 100 -0.08 -4.50 1.82
CA LEU A 100 -1.26 -4.19 1.03
C LEU A 100 -2.14 -3.13 1.70
N LEU A 101 -2.40 -3.26 3.01
CA LEU A 101 -3.17 -2.26 3.77
C LEU A 101 -2.49 -0.89 3.82
N THR A 102 -1.18 -0.84 4.09
CA THR A 102 -0.44 0.42 4.07
C THR A 102 -0.36 1.05 2.68
N ASN A 103 -0.35 0.24 1.63
CA ASN A 103 -0.40 0.72 0.24
C ASN A 103 -1.75 1.34 -0.11
N LEU A 104 -2.84 0.74 0.35
CA LEU A 104 -4.19 1.29 0.18
C LEU A 104 -4.44 2.53 1.02
N ALA A 105 -3.91 2.58 2.25
CA ALA A 105 -4.01 3.76 3.09
C ALA A 105 -3.21 4.94 2.49
N GLY A 106 -2.10 4.63 1.80
CA GLY A 106 -1.21 5.62 1.20
C GLY A 106 -0.66 6.62 2.23
N PRO A 107 0.10 7.63 1.80
CA PRO A 107 0.49 8.72 2.66
C PRO A 107 -0.74 9.61 2.85
N GLY A 108 -0.85 10.31 3.97
CA GLY A 108 -1.93 11.27 4.21
C GLY A 108 -1.94 12.44 3.20
N ALA A 109 -2.45 13.60 3.62
CA ALA A 109 -2.49 14.78 2.75
C ALA A 109 -1.11 15.03 2.09
N PRO A 110 -1.06 15.14 0.74
CA PRO A 110 0.20 15.26 0.02
C PRO A 110 0.94 16.54 0.42
N GLN A 111 2.21 16.41 0.77
CA GLN A 111 3.07 17.55 1.06
C GLN A 111 3.91 17.87 -0.17
N LEU A 112 3.36 18.72 -1.05
CA LEU A 112 3.99 19.08 -2.31
C LEU A 112 5.20 19.99 -2.10
N ARG A 113 6.40 19.46 -2.35
CA ARG A 113 7.66 20.20 -2.36
C ARG A 113 8.42 19.99 -3.68
N PRO A 114 9.40 20.84 -4.02
CA PRO A 114 10.35 20.52 -5.08
C PRO A 114 11.11 19.22 -4.72
N VAL A 115 11.05 18.23 -5.60
CA VAL A 115 11.65 16.90 -5.41
C VAL A 115 12.64 16.64 -6.53
N ASP A 116 13.83 16.17 -6.16
CA ASP A 116 14.76 15.51 -7.06
C ASP A 116 14.39 14.02 -7.15
N VAL A 117 13.90 13.58 -8.31
CA VAL A 117 13.46 12.19 -8.50
C VAL A 117 14.63 11.23 -8.45
N ASN A 118 15.83 11.64 -8.89
CA ASN A 118 17.00 10.77 -8.87
C ASN A 118 17.42 10.45 -7.43
N GLU A 119 17.29 11.41 -6.52
CA GLU A 119 17.54 11.20 -5.09
C GLU A 119 16.58 10.16 -4.51
N VAL A 120 15.26 10.32 -4.75
CA VAL A 120 14.25 9.35 -4.28
C VAL A 120 14.48 7.94 -4.84
N VAL A 121 14.83 7.83 -6.13
CA VAL A 121 15.11 6.53 -6.76
C VAL A 121 16.32 5.86 -6.12
N ARG A 122 17.40 6.60 -5.85
CA ARG A 122 18.59 6.05 -5.19
C ARG A 122 18.27 5.54 -3.79
N GLU A 123 17.56 6.34 -2.98
CA GLU A 123 17.16 5.94 -1.62
C GLU A 123 16.33 4.65 -1.64
N VAL A 124 15.37 4.52 -2.57
CA VAL A 124 14.55 3.30 -2.66
C VAL A 124 15.38 2.10 -3.06
N VAL A 125 16.25 2.24 -4.06
CA VAL A 125 17.11 1.12 -4.50
C VAL A 125 18.10 0.71 -3.41
N GLU A 126 18.58 1.64 -2.58
CA GLU A 126 19.41 1.29 -1.43
C GLU A 126 18.63 0.47 -0.38
N ILE A 127 17.35 0.81 -0.14
CA ILE A 127 16.48 0.11 0.80
C ILE A 127 16.12 -1.29 0.29
N VAL A 128 15.65 -1.39 -0.96
CA VAL A 128 15.10 -2.63 -1.53
C VAL A 128 16.22 -3.52 -2.10
N GLY A 129 17.34 -2.92 -2.52
CA GLY A 129 18.45 -3.61 -3.16
C GLY A 129 19.04 -4.74 -2.32
N ARG A 130 19.12 -4.57 -0.99
CA ARG A 130 19.61 -5.64 -0.10
C ARG A 130 18.73 -6.89 -0.17
N SER A 131 17.41 -6.73 -0.14
CA SER A 131 16.49 -7.88 -0.23
C SER A 131 16.51 -8.52 -1.61
N LEU A 132 16.70 -7.73 -2.68
CA LEU A 132 16.85 -8.26 -4.04
C LEU A 132 18.17 -9.04 -4.22
N GLU A 133 19.25 -8.56 -3.61
CA GLU A 133 20.54 -9.28 -3.60
C GLU A 133 20.46 -10.64 -2.89
N GLU A 134 19.69 -10.74 -1.80
CA GLU A 134 19.41 -12.01 -1.12
C GLU A 134 18.66 -13.01 -1.99
N GLU A 135 17.89 -12.52 -2.98
CA GLU A 135 17.22 -13.33 -4.00
C GLU A 135 18.05 -13.51 -5.29
N ASP A 136 19.34 -13.16 -5.26
CA ASP A 136 20.29 -13.25 -6.37
C ASP A 136 19.89 -12.37 -7.60
N ILE A 137 19.14 -11.30 -7.34
CA ILE A 137 18.69 -10.31 -8.34
C ILE A 137 19.65 -9.12 -8.33
N ARG A 138 20.23 -8.80 -9.50
CA ARG A 138 21.11 -7.63 -9.66
C ARG A 138 20.31 -6.38 -10.01
N THR A 139 20.55 -5.30 -9.27
CA THR A 139 19.95 -3.99 -9.53
C THR A 139 20.91 -3.07 -10.31
N GLY A 140 20.36 -2.22 -11.16
CA GLY A 140 21.12 -1.25 -11.95
C GLY A 140 20.34 0.04 -12.12
N LEU A 141 21.02 1.18 -11.94
CA LEU A 141 20.42 2.51 -12.07
C LEU A 141 20.90 3.21 -13.33
N THR A 142 19.97 3.58 -14.20
CA THR A 142 20.22 4.49 -15.34
C THR A 142 19.39 5.74 -15.14
N LEU A 143 20.03 6.80 -14.67
CA LEU A 143 19.37 8.05 -14.27
C LEU A 143 19.79 9.21 -15.18
N GLN A 144 18.84 10.10 -15.51
CA GLN A 144 19.14 11.31 -16.28
C GLN A 144 19.70 12.39 -15.34
N PRO A 145 20.96 12.85 -15.50
CA PRO A 145 21.61 13.74 -14.53
C PRO A 145 20.94 15.12 -14.39
N GLU A 146 20.33 15.62 -15.46
CA GLU A 146 19.79 16.98 -15.58
C GLU A 146 18.25 16.99 -15.48
N LEU A 147 17.67 15.99 -14.81
CA LEU A 147 16.22 15.92 -14.66
C LEU A 147 15.72 17.12 -13.84
N PRO A 148 14.75 17.90 -14.34
CA PRO A 148 14.21 19.02 -13.59
C PRO A 148 13.50 18.56 -12.32
N ARG A 149 13.58 19.38 -11.27
CA ARG A 149 12.81 19.13 -10.04
C ARG A 149 11.32 19.23 -10.32
N ILE A 150 10.56 18.28 -9.79
CA ILE A 150 9.09 18.25 -9.91
C ILE A 150 8.45 18.68 -8.59
N ARG A 151 7.26 19.28 -8.63
CA ARG A 151 6.47 19.51 -7.41
C ARG A 151 5.69 18.24 -7.07
N SER A 152 6.11 17.53 -6.02
CA SER A 152 5.47 16.28 -5.59
C SER A 152 5.68 16.02 -4.10
N ASP A 153 5.00 15.00 -3.56
CA ASP A 153 5.32 14.42 -2.25
C ASP A 153 6.28 13.24 -2.45
N PRO A 154 7.54 13.33 -1.98
CA PRO A 154 8.53 12.28 -2.21
C PRO A 154 8.14 10.95 -1.56
N ARG A 155 7.34 10.95 -0.48
CA ARG A 155 6.87 9.70 0.15
C ARG A 155 5.95 8.92 -0.77
N ARG A 156 5.14 9.61 -1.59
CA ARG A 156 4.26 8.98 -2.59
C ARG A 156 5.08 8.35 -3.71
N ILE A 157 6.11 9.05 -4.19
CA ILE A 157 7.04 8.51 -5.20
C ILE A 157 7.77 7.29 -4.63
N GLN A 158 8.31 7.40 -3.42
CA GLN A 158 8.99 6.31 -2.72
C GLN A 158 8.10 5.08 -2.61
N GLN A 159 6.84 5.24 -2.19
CA GLN A 159 5.89 4.14 -2.05
C GLN A 159 5.58 3.44 -3.38
N VAL A 160 5.39 4.21 -4.46
CA VAL A 160 5.19 3.64 -5.80
C VAL A 160 6.41 2.83 -6.20
N LEU A 161 7.62 3.38 -6.03
CA LEU A 161 8.85 2.69 -6.39
C LEU A 161 9.07 1.42 -5.56
N VAL A 162 8.86 1.46 -4.25
CA VAL A 162 8.93 0.26 -3.38
C VAL A 162 7.95 -0.80 -3.84
N THR A 163 6.72 -0.41 -4.14
CA THR A 163 5.69 -1.34 -4.62
C THR A 163 6.08 -1.97 -5.95
N LEU A 164 6.61 -1.19 -6.89
CA LEU A 164 7.03 -1.69 -8.20
C LEU A 164 8.26 -2.60 -8.12
N LEU A 165 9.17 -2.35 -7.19
CA LEU A 165 10.41 -3.13 -7.02
C LEU A 165 10.23 -4.37 -6.13
N SER A 166 9.16 -4.43 -5.33
CA SER A 166 8.85 -5.56 -4.43
C SER A 166 7.79 -6.52 -4.98
N ASN A 167 7.27 -6.26 -6.18
CA ASN A 167 6.33 -7.14 -6.91
C ASN A 167 7.10 -8.01 -7.91
#